data_AF-A0A9P7UKF2-F1
#
_entry.id   AF-A0A9P7UKF2-F1
#
_cell.length_a   1.000
_cell.length_b   1.000
_cell.length_c   1.000
_cell.angle_alpha   90.00
_cell.angle_beta   90.00
_cell.angle_gamma   90.00
#
_symmetry.space_group_name_H-M   'P 1'
#
loop_
_entity.id
_entity.type
_entity.pdbx_description
1 polymer ?
#
loop_
_entity_poly.entity_id
_entity_poly.type
_entity_poly.pdbx_seq_one_letter_code
_entity_poly.pdbx_strand_id
1 'polypeptide(L)' 'MFALSEESKERIGKIIEISRIAIHYGYLPLVLYLGYTRSEPRPAFIR' A
#
# COMPACT_ATOMS: atom_id res chain seq x y z
N MET A 1 -24.57 17.17 -12.40
CA MET A 1 -24.14 16.15 -11.41
C MET A 1 -23.64 14.95 -12.18
N PHE A 2 -22.34 14.62 -12.10
CA PHE A 2 -21.83 13.36 -12.65
C PHE A 2 -22.34 12.21 -11.79
N ALA A 3 -23.50 11.65 -12.16
CA ALA A 3 -23.96 10.40 -11.59
C ALA A 3 -23.05 9.29 -12.14
N LEU A 4 -22.04 8.89 -11.38
CA LEU A 4 -21.29 7.68 -11.66
C LEU A 4 -22.29 6.52 -11.77
N SER A 5 -22.17 5.72 -12.84
CA SER A 5 -22.99 4.52 -12.99
C SER A 5 -22.83 3.62 -11.76
N GLU A 6 -23.87 2.88 -11.38
CA GLU A 6 -23.81 1.99 -10.21
C GLU A 6 -22.66 0.98 -10.32
N GLU A 7 -22.35 0.52 -11.54
CA GLU A 7 -21.18 -0.30 -11.84
C GLU A 7 -19.86 0.38 -11.49
N SER A 8 -19.73 1.68 -11.81
CA SER A 8 -18.51 2.45 -11.49
C SER A 8 -18.34 2.61 -9.99
N LYS A 9 -19.42 2.84 -9.25
CA LYS A 9 -19.40 2.93 -7.78
C LYS A 9 -18.98 1.61 -7.15
N GLU A 10 -19.53 0.50 -7.62
CA GLU A 10 -19.18 -0.83 -7.12
C GLU A 10 -17.70 -1.16 -7.39
N ARG A 11 -17.20 -0.85 -8.58
CA ARG A 11 -15.78 -1.05 -8.93
C ARG A 11 -14.85 -0.20 -8.06
N ILE A 12 -15.18 1.07 -7.82
CA ILE A 12 -14.41 1.94 -6.93
C ILE A 12 -14.43 1.40 -5.49
N GLY A 13 -15.59 0.94 -5.01
CA GLY A 13 -15.72 0.31 -3.70
C GLY A 13 -14.76 -0.88 -3.53
N LYS A 14 -14.74 -1.80 -4.51
CA LYS A 14 -13.84 -2.96 -4.52
C LYS A 14 -12.37 -2.55 -4.50
N ILE A 15 -11.98 -1.55 -5.30
CA ILE A 15 -10.60 -1.05 -5.33
C ILE A 15 -10.20 -0.46 -3.97
N ILE A 16 -11.09 0.30 -3.33
CA ILE A 16 -10.84 0.89 -2.00
C ILE A 16 -10.66 -0.19 -0.94
N GLU A 17 -11.48 -1.25 -0.99
CA GLU A 17 -11.40 -2.38 -0.06
C GLU A 17 -10.07 -3.12 -0.19
N ILE A 18 -9.65 -3.41 -1.42
CA ILE A 18 -8.35 -4.03 -1.69
C ILE A 18 -7.21 -3.09 -1.27
N SER A 19 -7.33 -1.80 -1.57
CA SER A 19 -6.33 -0.79 -1.21
C SER A 19 -6.12 -0.71 0.30
N ARG A 20 -7.19 -0.82 1.09
CA ARG A 20 -7.11 -0.84 2.56
C ARG A 20 -6.22 -1.98 3.05
N ILE A 21 -6.43 -3.18 2.52
CA ILE A 21 -5.65 -4.38 2.87
C ILE A 21 -4.20 -4.21 2.41
N ALA A 22 -4.00 -3.78 1.17
CA ALA A 22 -2.68 -3.59 0.58
C ALA A 22 -1.84 -2.57 1.37
N ILE A 23 -2.42 -1.44 1.77
CA ILE A 23 -1.72 -0.43 2.57
C ILE A 23 -1.44 -0.96 3.97
N HIS A 24 -2.42 -1.59 4.63
CA HIS A 24 -2.26 -2.08 5.99
C HIS A 24 -1.10 -3.07 6.12
N TYR A 25 -1.05 -4.07 5.23
CA TYR A 25 0.00 -5.09 5.27
C TYR A 25 1.27 -4.68 4.51
N GLY A 26 1.17 -3.81 3.52
CA GLY A 26 2.29 -3.36 2.69
C GLY A 26 3.11 -2.22 3.30
N TYR A 27 2.53 -1.42 4.20
CA TYR A 27 3.20 -0.26 4.80
C TYR A 27 4.50 -0.65 5.52
N LEU A 28 4.46 -1.65 6.39
CA LEU A 28 5.62 -2.05 7.19
C LEU A 28 6.76 -2.61 6.30
N PRO A 29 6.52 -3.58 5.39
CA PRO A 29 7.55 -4.03 4.45
C PRO A 29 8.14 -2.90 3.60
N LEU A 30 7.32 -1.96 3.15
CA LEU A 30 7.78 -0.83 2.33
C LEU A 30 8.75 0.06 3.12
N VAL A 31 8.41 0.43 4.35
CA VAL A 31 9.28 1.26 5.20
C VAL A 31 10.58 0.54 5.52
N LEU A 32 10.54 -0.75 5.84
CA LEU A 32 11.74 -1.55 6.09
C LEU A 32 12.64 -1.63 4.85
N TYR A 33 12.06 -1.85 3.67
CA TYR A 33 12.80 -1.87 2.41
C TYR A 33 13.49 -0.53 2.13
N LEU A 34 12.79 0.58 2.34
CA LEU A 34 13.35 1.91 2.17
C LEU A 34 14.50 2.18 3.14
N GLY A 35 14.33 1.83 4.42
CA GLY A 35 15.39 1.95 5.42
C GLY A 35 16.61 1.11 5.05
N TYR A 36 16.41 -0.15 4.68
CA TYR A 36 17.52 -1.05 4.30
C TYR A 36 18.29 -0.55 3.07
N THR A 37 17.60 -0.03 2.06
CA THR A 37 18.21 0.36 0.78
C THR A 37 18.83 1.76 0.77
N ARG A 38 18.40 2.66 1.67
CA ARG A 38 18.84 4.08 1.68
C ARG A 38 19.78 4.42 2.84
N SER A 39 19.98 3.53 3.79
CA SER A 39 20.95 3.72 4.87
C SER A 39 22.37 3.35 4.42
N GLU A 40 23.33 4.21 4.76
CA GLU A 40 24.76 3.90 4.73
C GLU A 40 25.35 4.00 6.16
N PRO A 41 25.97 2.94 6.70
CA PRO A 41 26.08 1.59 6.13
C PRO A 41 24.72 0.87 6.09
N ARG A 42 24.57 -0.11 5.19
CA ARG A 42 23.35 -0.93 5.12
C ARG A 42 23.18 -1.73 6.42
N PRO A 43 22.00 -1.70 7.05
CA PRO A 43 21.77 -2.38 8.32
C PRO A 43 21.80 -3.90 8.15
N ALA A 44 22.28 -4.62 9.17
CA ALA A 44 22.23 -6.08 9.19
C ALA A 44 20.77 -6.55 9.37
N PHE A 45 20.35 -7.55 8.59
CA PHE A 45 18.98 -8.09 8.63
C PHE A 45 18.66 -8.83 9.94
N ILE A 46 19.68 -9.39 10.58
CA ILE A 46 19.62 -10.10 11.86
C ILE A 46 20.81 -9.58 12.67
N ARG A 47 20.60 -9.34 13.96
CA ARG A 47 21.65 -9.01 14.93
C ARG A 47 21.84 -10.16 15.89
#